data_AF-A0A3M7AFU7-F1
#
_entry.id   AF-A0A3M7AFU7-F1
#
_cell.length_a   1.000
_cell.length_b   1.000
_cell.length_c   1.000
_cell.angle_alpha   90.00
_cell.angle_beta   90.00
_cell.angle_gamma   90.00
#
_symmetry.space_group_name_H-M   'P 1'
#
loop_
_entity.id
_entity.type
_entity.pdbx_description
1 polymer ?
#
loop_
_entity_poly.entity_id
_entity_poly.type
_entity_poly.pdbx_seq_one_letter_code
_entity_poly.pdbx_strand_id
1 'polypeptide(L)'
;MVKLITPKTRYNLHAPHPRWYLHLQAMWWRALMAIGMLLHRLAPPRPPKPDFEKQIPSTLSGKSGTITLQCYMEEDAQSEGENDAANKGKSRRVSTALSNASQSMRRRSQGGRRWGKYPVVLNFHGGGFTLGTAMDDARWSGTVVDEVHAVVVSVEYRKAPEHPFPTPVEDGVDAILWVHQHAEELGIDREKIALSGFSSGGNMCITVALRLWDELNGFARDSESRPNSRQRAERALHGAATMRESDSSGSTKVPPEGAHIDVIRPDEAPAIDTPPNERAVRPSNQMIKEASATVQNRALPDVRLRMLIPWYPSLDYTRTRAERRATNIRKDQELPAVFTDLFDQSYLHPPDTVSLDSPYISPGVAPTSLLKNGLPHDIIMHTCEYDMLLDEGQRFHERLISPEIGKNVVYKLVKGVPHGWDKAPNPLKPTPGVREHYLACCKAMRDIFGTPPGVTEHETAQGPSAAPRGSTQVVR
;
A
#
# COMPACT_ATOMS: atom_id res chain seq x y z
N MET A 1 37.15 13.52 -11.27
CA MET A 1 35.85 12.90 -10.94
C MET A 1 34.94 13.99 -10.41
N VAL A 2 34.13 14.59 -11.28
CA VAL A 2 33.17 15.65 -10.88
C VAL A 2 31.98 14.95 -10.23
N LYS A 3 31.74 15.22 -8.93
CA LYS A 3 30.50 14.83 -8.26
C LYS A 3 29.35 15.55 -8.97
N LEU A 4 28.61 14.82 -9.81
CA LEU A 4 27.30 15.25 -10.27
C LEU A 4 26.35 15.17 -9.07
N ILE A 5 26.26 16.26 -8.31
CA ILE A 5 25.14 16.46 -7.38
C ILE A 5 23.94 16.74 -8.27
N THR A 6 23.15 15.70 -8.57
CA THR A 6 21.85 15.88 -9.20
C THR A 6 21.04 16.81 -8.29
N PRO A 7 20.54 17.95 -8.76
CA PRO A 7 19.70 18.81 -7.93
C PRO A 7 18.50 17.98 -7.48
N LYS A 8 18.31 17.84 -6.16
CA LYS A 8 17.10 17.21 -5.59
C LYS A 8 15.89 17.90 -6.22
N THR A 9 15.20 17.21 -7.13
CA THR A 9 14.01 17.73 -7.80
C THR A 9 12.94 17.93 -6.72
N ARG A 10 12.82 19.15 -6.20
CA ARG A 10 11.81 19.49 -5.20
C ARG A 10 10.45 19.49 -5.88
N TYR A 11 9.44 18.91 -5.24
CA TYR A 11 8.07 18.99 -5.76
C TYR A 11 7.58 20.42 -5.59
N ASN A 12 7.61 21.21 -6.67
CA ASN A 12 7.16 22.59 -6.62
C ASN A 12 5.62 22.62 -6.61
N LEU A 13 5.04 22.48 -5.42
CA LEU A 13 3.63 22.76 -5.20
C LEU A 13 3.46 24.27 -5.29
N HIS A 14 2.82 24.75 -6.36
CA HIS A 14 2.35 26.14 -6.43
C HIS A 14 1.34 26.36 -5.28
N ALA A 15 1.84 26.86 -4.14
CA ALA A 15 1.09 27.09 -2.90
C ALA A 15 0.37 25.83 -2.34
N PRO A 16 1.03 24.99 -1.53
CA PRO A 16 0.38 23.83 -0.92
C PRO A 16 -0.81 24.26 -0.05
N HIS A 17 -1.94 23.57 -0.18
CA HIS A 17 -3.09 23.80 0.67
C HIS A 17 -2.77 23.49 2.15
N PRO A 18 -3.41 24.19 3.10
CA PRO A 18 -3.22 23.88 4.51
C PRO A 18 -3.70 22.45 4.81
N ARG A 19 -3.02 21.77 5.74
CA ARG A 19 -3.26 20.35 6.02
C ARG A 19 -4.70 20.03 6.38
N TRP A 20 -5.35 20.87 7.19
CA TRP A 20 -6.76 20.69 7.58
C TRP A 20 -7.70 20.69 6.36
N TYR A 21 -7.38 21.46 5.33
CA TYR A 21 -8.17 21.51 4.09
C TYR A 21 -8.02 20.22 3.30
N LEU A 22 -6.80 19.69 3.19
CA LEU A 22 -6.56 18.39 2.57
C LEU A 22 -7.30 17.26 3.31
N HIS A 23 -7.34 17.30 4.66
CA HIS A 23 -8.14 16.35 5.45
C HIS A 23 -9.62 16.43 5.09
N LEU A 24 -10.19 17.65 5.06
CA LEU A 24 -11.59 17.85 4.71
C LEU A 24 -11.90 17.38 3.27
N GLN A 25 -11.04 17.73 2.31
CA GLN A 25 -11.18 17.28 0.92
C GLN A 25 -11.09 15.75 0.81
N ALA A 26 -10.11 15.12 1.47
CA ALA A 26 -9.96 13.67 1.46
C ALA A 26 -11.18 12.99 2.09
N MET A 27 -11.71 13.48 3.22
CA MET A 27 -12.93 12.95 3.84
C MET A 27 -14.13 13.05 2.89
N TRP A 28 -14.32 14.21 2.26
CA TRP A 28 -15.40 14.43 1.29
C TRP A 28 -15.32 13.45 0.11
N TRP A 29 -14.14 13.33 -0.51
CA TRP A 29 -13.94 12.42 -1.64
C TRP A 29 -14.03 10.95 -1.23
N ARG A 30 -13.56 10.56 -0.04
CA ARG A 30 -13.75 9.20 0.51
C ARG A 30 -15.24 8.88 0.69
N ALA A 31 -16.04 9.83 1.16
CA ALA A 31 -17.49 9.65 1.30
C ALA A 31 -18.17 9.46 -0.07
N LEU A 32 -17.85 10.31 -1.05
CA LEU A 32 -18.37 10.16 -2.42
C LEU A 32 -17.94 8.84 -3.07
N MET A 33 -16.67 8.45 -2.88
CA MET A 33 -16.15 7.18 -3.38
C MET A 33 -16.86 6.00 -2.72
N ALA A 34 -17.13 6.05 -1.41
CA ALA A 34 -17.89 5.01 -0.72
C ALA A 34 -19.31 4.86 -1.29
N ILE A 35 -19.98 5.96 -1.64
CA ILE A 35 -21.29 5.94 -2.31
C ILE A 35 -21.17 5.32 -3.70
N GLY A 36 -20.18 5.73 -4.50
CA GLY A 36 -19.93 5.16 -5.83
C GLY A 36 -19.63 3.66 -5.77
N MET A 37 -18.82 3.24 -4.80
CA MET A 37 -18.47 1.84 -4.58
C MET A 37 -19.64 1.02 -4.05
N LEU A 38 -20.59 1.62 -3.33
CA LEU A 38 -21.85 0.95 -2.96
C LEU A 38 -22.66 0.58 -4.20
N LEU A 39 -22.78 1.50 -5.17
CA LEU A 39 -23.45 1.21 -6.45
C LEU A 39 -22.69 0.14 -7.25
N HIS A 40 -21.36 0.22 -7.25
CA HIS A 40 -20.50 -0.77 -7.92
C HIS A 40 -20.64 -2.18 -7.33
N ARG A 41 -20.89 -2.30 -6.02
CA ARG A 41 -21.17 -3.60 -5.36
C ARG A 41 -22.50 -4.22 -5.78
N LEU A 42 -23.44 -3.41 -6.28
CA LEU A 42 -24.73 -3.89 -6.79
C LEU A 42 -24.62 -4.38 -8.25
N ALA A 43 -23.60 -3.90 -8.98
CA ALA A 43 -23.37 -4.25 -10.38
C ALA A 43 -22.88 -5.70 -10.55
N PRO A 44 -23.48 -6.50 -11.45
CA PRO A 44 -23.00 -7.86 -11.73
C PRO A 44 -21.70 -7.87 -12.55
N PRO A 45 -20.79 -8.86 -12.33
CA PRO A 45 -20.83 -9.80 -11.21
C PRO A 45 -20.55 -9.08 -9.89
N ARG A 46 -21.30 -9.44 -8.85
CA ARG A 46 -21.15 -8.81 -7.53
C ARG A 46 -19.75 -9.13 -6.99
N PRO A 47 -19.00 -8.13 -6.51
CA PRO A 47 -17.71 -8.41 -5.87
C PRO A 47 -17.93 -9.31 -4.64
N PRO A 48 -17.03 -10.29 -4.40
CA PRO A 48 -17.08 -11.11 -3.20
C PRO A 48 -16.87 -10.23 -1.96
N LYS A 49 -17.35 -10.74 -0.82
CA LYS A 49 -17.00 -10.17 0.48
C LYS A 49 -15.77 -10.88 1.02
N PRO A 50 -14.96 -10.22 1.86
CA PRO A 50 -13.91 -10.89 2.61
C PRO A 50 -14.53 -11.97 3.52
N ASP A 51 -13.83 -13.09 3.65
CA ASP A 51 -14.23 -14.20 4.52
C ASP A 51 -14.04 -13.85 6.00
N PHE A 52 -12.98 -13.09 6.29
CA PHE A 52 -12.73 -12.53 7.61
C PHE A 52 -11.80 -11.32 7.52
N GLU A 53 -11.78 -10.54 8.59
CA GLU A 53 -10.89 -9.40 8.76
C GLU A 53 -9.91 -9.67 9.91
N LYS A 54 -8.67 -9.20 9.77
CA LYS A 54 -7.66 -9.24 10.84
C LYS A 54 -7.06 -7.86 11.05
N GLN A 55 -7.06 -7.36 12.28
CA GLN A 55 -6.31 -6.16 12.63
C GLN A 55 -4.92 -6.51 13.12
N ILE A 56 -3.92 -5.80 12.61
CA ILE A 56 -2.51 -5.96 12.97
C ILE A 56 -1.93 -4.61 13.40
N PRO A 57 -0.93 -4.57 14.29
CA PRO A 57 -0.25 -3.33 14.62
C PRO A 57 0.65 -2.90 13.46
N SER A 58 0.75 -1.59 13.21
CA SER A 58 1.88 -1.05 12.45
C SER A 58 3.09 -0.94 13.37
N THR A 59 4.21 -1.50 12.94
CA THR A 59 5.45 -1.59 13.74
C THR A 59 6.63 -0.91 13.09
N LEU A 60 6.67 -0.80 11.75
CA LEU A 60 7.76 -0.12 11.04
C LEU A 60 7.58 1.39 11.00
N SER A 61 6.33 1.85 10.90
CA SER A 61 6.08 3.27 10.81
C SER A 61 6.39 4.00 12.11
N GLY A 62 6.90 5.23 11.97
CA GLY A 62 7.18 6.09 13.12
C GLY A 62 5.92 6.54 13.86
N LYS A 63 4.74 6.27 13.29
CA LYS A 63 3.44 6.53 13.88
C LYS A 63 2.79 5.22 14.28
N SER A 64 2.44 5.08 15.56
CA SER A 64 1.62 3.96 16.04
C SER A 64 0.27 3.92 15.32
N GLY A 65 -0.31 2.73 15.18
CA GLY A 65 -1.62 2.54 14.60
C GLY A 65 -1.88 1.08 14.29
N THR A 66 -3.05 0.81 13.70
CA THR A 66 -3.45 -0.51 13.26
C THR A 66 -3.71 -0.52 11.76
N ILE A 67 -3.50 -1.68 11.15
CA ILE A 67 -3.75 -1.97 9.74
C ILE A 67 -4.79 -3.08 9.71
N THR A 68 -5.79 -2.96 8.84
CA THR A 68 -6.80 -4.02 8.67
C THR A 68 -6.46 -4.85 7.43
N LEU A 69 -6.50 -6.16 7.57
CA LEU A 69 -6.30 -7.12 6.49
C LEU A 69 -7.64 -7.74 6.14
N GLN A 70 -8.02 -7.63 4.87
CA GLN A 70 -9.24 -8.22 4.30
C GLN A 70 -8.86 -9.53 3.60
N CYS A 71 -9.26 -10.66 4.18
CA CYS A 71 -8.84 -11.98 3.71
C CYS A 71 -9.93 -12.62 2.85
N TYR A 72 -9.55 -13.14 1.67
CA TYR A 72 -10.40 -13.87 0.74
C TYR A 72 -9.81 -15.26 0.51
N MET A 73 -10.64 -16.29 0.58
CA MET A 73 -10.26 -17.69 0.49
C MET A 73 -11.37 -18.52 -0.18
N GLU A 74 -11.04 -19.72 -0.65
CA GLU A 74 -12.05 -20.67 -1.11
C GLU A 74 -12.90 -21.19 0.06
N GLU A 75 -14.19 -21.42 -0.18
CA GLU A 75 -15.03 -22.17 0.76
C GLU A 75 -14.68 -23.66 0.69
N ASP A 76 -14.46 -24.28 1.86
CA ASP A 76 -14.17 -25.70 1.95
C ASP A 76 -15.31 -26.53 1.30
N ALA A 77 -15.03 -27.15 0.14
CA ALA A 77 -15.96 -28.02 -0.60
C ALA A 77 -16.37 -29.32 0.14
N GLN A 78 -16.08 -29.43 1.45
CA GLN A 78 -16.38 -30.60 2.28
C GLN A 78 -17.38 -30.32 3.42
N SER A 79 -18.02 -29.14 3.47
CA SER A 79 -19.05 -28.86 4.48
C SER A 79 -20.49 -29.20 4.08
N GLU A 80 -20.75 -29.62 2.82
CA GLU A 80 -22.09 -29.99 2.34
C GLU A 80 -22.43 -31.49 2.42
N GLY A 81 -21.78 -32.26 3.31
CA GLY A 81 -22.05 -33.69 3.48
C GLY A 81 -22.94 -34.07 4.67
N GLU A 82 -23.05 -33.23 5.69
CA GLU A 82 -23.74 -33.59 6.94
C GLU A 82 -24.32 -32.33 7.59
N ASN A 83 -25.54 -31.91 7.23
CA ASN A 83 -26.44 -31.17 8.14
C ASN A 83 -27.88 -30.91 7.61
N ASP A 84 -28.43 -31.77 6.75
CA ASP A 84 -29.86 -31.73 6.40
C ASP A 84 -30.66 -32.79 7.18
N ALA A 85 -30.61 -32.73 8.52
CA ALA A 85 -31.64 -33.31 9.38
C ALA A 85 -31.43 -32.93 10.86
N ALA A 86 -31.68 -31.68 11.23
CA ALA A 86 -32.36 -31.33 12.51
C ALA A 86 -32.24 -29.83 12.80
N ASN A 87 -33.39 -29.16 12.85
CA ASN A 87 -33.93 -28.59 14.09
C ASN A 87 -34.72 -27.31 13.79
N LYS A 88 -36.04 -27.46 13.61
CA LYS A 88 -37.00 -26.36 13.72
C LYS A 88 -37.20 -26.06 15.21
N GLY A 89 -36.80 -24.87 15.69
CA GLY A 89 -37.20 -24.43 17.03
C GLY A 89 -36.58 -23.14 17.58
N LYS A 90 -37.38 -22.06 17.54
CA LYS A 90 -37.52 -20.95 18.53
C LYS A 90 -36.28 -20.16 19.04
N SER A 91 -36.30 -18.87 18.68
CA SER A 91 -35.94 -17.64 19.43
C SER A 91 -35.37 -17.74 20.86
N ARG A 92 -34.15 -17.18 21.10
CA ARG A 92 -33.88 -16.14 22.13
C ARG A 92 -32.42 -15.61 22.16
N ARG A 93 -32.33 -14.28 22.16
CA ARG A 93 -31.40 -13.33 22.84
C ARG A 93 -29.87 -13.54 22.86
N VAL A 94 -29.19 -12.61 22.16
CA VAL A 94 -28.23 -11.60 22.66
C VAL A 94 -27.35 -11.99 23.87
N SER A 95 -26.19 -12.62 23.60
CA SER A 95 -24.92 -12.44 24.37
C SER A 95 -23.68 -13.12 23.74
N THR A 96 -23.77 -13.70 22.53
CA THR A 96 -22.79 -14.67 22.01
C THR A 96 -21.86 -14.15 20.90
N ALA A 97 -21.68 -12.83 20.73
CA ALA A 97 -20.89 -12.29 19.61
C ALA A 97 -19.37 -12.54 19.72
N LEU A 98 -18.80 -12.57 20.93
CA LEU A 98 -17.35 -12.76 21.14
C LEU A 98 -16.94 -14.24 21.28
N SER A 99 -17.84 -15.10 21.76
CA SER A 99 -17.61 -16.55 21.83
C SER A 99 -17.73 -17.22 20.48
N ASN A 100 -18.55 -16.67 19.56
CA ASN A 100 -18.79 -17.28 18.26
C ASN A 100 -17.63 -17.07 17.28
N ALA A 101 -16.89 -15.96 17.35
CA ALA A 101 -15.71 -15.74 16.51
C ALA A 101 -14.60 -16.73 16.86
N SER A 102 -14.31 -16.89 18.17
CA SER A 102 -13.32 -17.86 18.67
C SER A 102 -13.77 -19.32 18.54
N GLN A 103 -15.08 -19.60 18.67
CA GLN A 103 -15.63 -20.94 18.40
C GLN A 103 -15.72 -21.27 16.91
N SER A 104 -15.92 -20.30 16.01
CA SER A 104 -15.84 -20.54 14.56
C SER A 104 -14.40 -20.84 14.14
N MET A 105 -13.42 -20.17 14.73
CA MET A 105 -12.00 -20.49 14.60
C MET A 105 -11.67 -21.88 15.16
N ARG A 106 -12.16 -22.23 16.35
CA ARG A 106 -11.92 -23.56 16.98
C ARG A 106 -12.65 -24.71 16.30
N ARG A 107 -13.88 -24.52 15.78
CA ARG A 107 -14.59 -25.54 15.01
C ARG A 107 -13.94 -25.75 13.63
N ARG A 108 -13.40 -24.70 13.00
CA ARG A 108 -12.58 -24.79 11.78
C ARG A 108 -11.23 -25.49 12.00
N SER A 109 -10.74 -25.61 13.24
CA SER A 109 -9.44 -26.24 13.54
C SER A 109 -9.53 -27.71 13.95
N GLN A 110 -10.72 -28.29 14.18
CA GLN A 110 -10.85 -29.65 14.74
C GLN A 110 -11.49 -30.70 13.82
N GLY A 111 -12.00 -30.33 12.65
CA GLY A 111 -12.31 -31.27 11.56
C GLY A 111 -11.13 -31.30 10.59
N GLY A 112 -10.34 -32.37 10.61
CA GLY A 112 -9.10 -32.58 9.85
C GLY A 112 -8.91 -31.75 8.57
N ARG A 113 -8.35 -30.54 8.70
CA ARG A 113 -7.72 -29.84 7.57
C ARG A 113 -6.51 -30.68 7.15
N ARG A 114 -6.59 -31.33 6.00
CA ARG A 114 -5.39 -31.77 5.30
C ARG A 114 -4.76 -30.49 4.75
N TRP A 115 -3.91 -29.85 5.56
CA TRP A 115 -3.26 -28.56 5.33
C TRP A 115 -2.75 -28.43 3.88
N GLY A 116 -3.50 -27.73 3.02
CA GLY A 116 -3.04 -27.32 1.69
C GLY A 116 -2.14 -26.10 1.88
N LYS A 117 -0.89 -26.17 1.42
CA LYS A 117 0.04 -25.03 1.42
C LYS A 117 -0.32 -24.12 0.25
N TYR A 118 -1.27 -23.21 0.44
CA TYR A 118 -1.77 -22.34 -0.63
C TYR A 118 -0.82 -21.17 -0.92
N PRO A 119 -0.66 -20.75 -2.19
CA PRO A 119 -0.07 -19.45 -2.49
C PRO A 119 -0.84 -18.32 -1.81
N VAL A 120 -0.16 -17.21 -1.54
CA VAL A 120 -0.81 -15.98 -1.06
C VAL A 120 -0.50 -14.81 -1.98
N VAL A 121 -1.51 -13.99 -2.23
CA VAL A 121 -1.40 -12.72 -2.93
C VAL A 121 -1.77 -11.60 -1.97
N LEU A 122 -0.80 -10.78 -1.58
CA LEU A 122 -1.10 -9.53 -0.89
C LEU A 122 -1.48 -8.47 -1.92
N ASN A 123 -2.65 -7.85 -1.75
CA ASN A 123 -3.16 -6.83 -2.66
C ASN A 123 -3.14 -5.44 -2.01
N PHE A 124 -2.66 -4.45 -2.76
CA PHE A 124 -2.68 -3.04 -2.37
C PHE A 124 -3.62 -2.26 -3.29
N HIS A 125 -4.59 -1.59 -2.69
CA HIS A 125 -5.60 -0.84 -3.45
C HIS A 125 -5.06 0.47 -4.05
N GLY A 126 -5.75 0.96 -5.08
CA GLY A 126 -5.47 2.26 -5.70
C GLY A 126 -6.08 3.44 -4.93
N GLY A 127 -5.99 4.65 -5.50
CA GLY A 127 -6.56 5.86 -4.91
C GLY A 127 -5.54 6.92 -4.50
N GLY A 128 -4.36 6.92 -5.11
CA GLY A 128 -3.34 7.97 -4.92
C GLY A 128 -2.87 8.08 -3.47
N PHE A 129 -2.78 6.94 -2.78
CA PHE A 129 -2.45 6.84 -1.35
C PHE A 129 -3.40 7.59 -0.40
N THR A 130 -4.48 8.16 -0.93
CA THR A 130 -5.33 9.14 -0.24
C THR A 130 -6.78 8.69 -0.16
N LEU A 131 -7.24 8.00 -1.20
CA LEU A 131 -8.59 7.46 -1.35
C LEU A 131 -8.54 5.92 -1.44
N GLY A 132 -9.72 5.33 -1.55
CA GLY A 132 -9.91 3.89 -1.73
C GLY A 132 -9.86 3.07 -0.45
N THR A 133 -10.25 1.80 -0.58
CA THR A 133 -10.28 0.78 0.48
C THR A 133 -9.76 -0.55 -0.03
N ALA A 134 -9.35 -1.43 0.88
CA ALA A 134 -8.92 -2.80 0.60
C ALA A 134 -10.00 -3.66 -0.08
N MET A 135 -11.27 -3.23 -0.08
CA MET A 135 -12.35 -3.92 -0.80
C MET A 135 -12.54 -3.44 -2.24
N ASP A 136 -11.83 -2.40 -2.69
CA ASP A 136 -12.07 -1.83 -4.03
C ASP A 136 -11.63 -2.78 -5.15
N ASP A 137 -10.69 -3.68 -4.84
CA ASP A 137 -10.19 -4.70 -5.75
C ASP A 137 -10.86 -6.07 -5.54
N ALA A 138 -11.99 -6.14 -4.83
CA ALA A 138 -12.60 -7.43 -4.46
C ALA A 138 -12.90 -8.35 -5.66
N ARG A 139 -13.21 -7.80 -6.86
CA ARG A 139 -13.37 -8.64 -8.08
C ARG A 139 -12.06 -9.29 -8.52
N TRP A 140 -10.95 -8.58 -8.39
CA TRP A 140 -9.62 -9.13 -8.61
C TRP A 140 -9.32 -10.20 -7.57
N SER A 141 -9.56 -9.92 -6.28
CA SER A 141 -9.39 -10.90 -5.20
C SER A 141 -10.18 -12.18 -5.45
N GLY A 142 -11.46 -12.06 -5.81
CA GLY A 142 -12.30 -13.21 -6.15
C GLY A 142 -11.78 -14.00 -7.36
N THR A 143 -11.36 -13.31 -8.41
CA THR A 143 -10.80 -13.98 -9.61
C THR A 143 -9.52 -14.75 -9.24
N VAL A 144 -8.65 -14.18 -8.40
CA VAL A 144 -7.43 -14.86 -7.95
C VAL A 144 -7.74 -16.06 -7.07
N VAL A 145 -8.72 -15.95 -6.17
CA VAL A 145 -9.17 -17.09 -5.35
C VAL A 145 -9.67 -18.21 -6.26
N ASP A 146 -10.64 -17.91 -7.14
CA ASP A 146 -11.31 -18.89 -7.99
C ASP A 146 -10.37 -19.54 -9.03
N GLU A 147 -9.40 -18.78 -9.55
CA GLU A 147 -8.58 -19.23 -10.67
C GLU A 147 -7.19 -19.70 -10.23
N VAL A 148 -6.57 -19.07 -9.23
CA VAL A 148 -5.21 -19.41 -8.79
C VAL A 148 -5.23 -20.37 -7.60
N HIS A 149 -6.39 -20.55 -6.95
CA HIS A 149 -6.51 -21.28 -5.69
C HIS A 149 -5.55 -20.71 -4.64
N ALA A 150 -5.51 -19.38 -4.55
CA ALA A 150 -4.62 -18.63 -3.67
C ALA A 150 -5.41 -17.86 -2.61
N VAL A 151 -4.85 -17.75 -1.41
CA VAL A 151 -5.35 -16.82 -0.40
C VAL A 151 -5.06 -15.40 -0.87
N VAL A 152 -6.03 -14.50 -0.82
CA VAL A 152 -5.81 -13.07 -1.10
C VAL A 152 -5.94 -12.28 0.20
N VAL A 153 -4.91 -11.49 0.52
CA VAL A 153 -4.91 -10.58 1.67
C VAL A 153 -4.85 -9.16 1.15
N SER A 154 -5.99 -8.48 1.09
CA SER A 154 -6.04 -7.08 0.66
C SER A 154 -5.81 -6.15 1.85
N VAL A 155 -4.82 -5.25 1.73
CA VAL A 155 -4.30 -4.47 2.86
C VAL A 155 -4.96 -3.10 2.92
N GLU A 156 -5.64 -2.80 4.02
CA GLU A 156 -6.18 -1.47 4.34
C GLU A 156 -5.06 -0.64 4.97
N TYR A 157 -4.10 -0.23 4.14
CA TYR A 157 -2.99 0.60 4.57
C TYR A 157 -3.48 1.99 5.01
N ARG A 158 -2.78 2.61 5.95
CA ARG A 158 -3.15 3.95 6.42
C ARG A 158 -2.84 4.97 5.33
N LYS A 159 -3.78 5.88 5.10
CA LYS A 159 -3.76 6.79 3.94
C LYS A 159 -3.32 8.21 4.32
N ALA A 160 -2.79 8.91 3.32
CA ALA A 160 -2.65 10.35 3.34
C ALA A 160 -4.03 11.03 3.26
N PRO A 161 -4.20 12.26 3.76
CA PRO A 161 -3.18 13.11 4.36
C PRO A 161 -2.76 12.67 5.76
N GLU A 162 -3.56 11.92 6.54
CA GLU A 162 -3.27 11.53 7.93
C GLU A 162 -1.89 10.85 8.09
N HIS A 163 -1.59 9.96 7.14
CA HIS A 163 -0.40 9.14 7.10
C HIS A 163 0.29 9.31 5.74
N PRO A 164 1.08 10.40 5.55
CA PRO A 164 1.81 10.63 4.30
C PRO A 164 2.97 9.64 4.13
N PHE A 165 3.72 9.77 3.03
CA PHE A 165 4.94 9.01 2.82
C PHE A 165 5.87 9.08 4.05
N PRO A 166 6.51 7.96 4.48
CA PRO A 166 6.49 6.61 3.91
C PRO A 166 5.45 5.66 4.52
N THR A 167 4.53 6.14 5.35
CA THR A 167 3.68 5.26 6.18
C THR A 167 2.93 4.17 5.40
N PRO A 168 2.27 4.42 4.26
CA PRO A 168 1.60 3.36 3.52
C PRO A 168 2.54 2.22 3.08
N VAL A 169 3.76 2.55 2.67
CA VAL A 169 4.76 1.56 2.21
C VAL A 169 5.24 0.72 3.40
N GLU A 170 5.48 1.36 4.55
CA GLU A 170 5.85 0.68 5.80
C GLU A 170 4.72 -0.26 6.29
N ASP A 171 3.46 0.18 6.20
CA ASP A 171 2.29 -0.65 6.52
C ASP A 171 2.20 -1.89 5.62
N GLY A 172 2.56 -1.75 4.34
CA GLY A 172 2.64 -2.88 3.42
C GLY A 172 3.70 -3.90 3.82
N VAL A 173 4.86 -3.46 4.32
CA VAL A 173 5.89 -4.37 4.83
C VAL A 173 5.44 -5.04 6.12
N ASP A 174 4.83 -4.31 7.05
CA ASP A 174 4.22 -4.87 8.27
C ASP A 174 3.21 -5.99 7.92
N ALA A 175 2.38 -5.77 6.90
CA ALA A 175 1.42 -6.77 6.43
C ALA A 175 2.09 -8.05 5.89
N ILE A 176 3.15 -7.93 5.08
CA ILE A 176 3.91 -9.07 4.56
C ILE A 176 4.53 -9.87 5.71
N LEU A 177 5.22 -9.19 6.62
CA LEU A 177 5.87 -9.83 7.77
C LEU A 177 4.85 -10.55 8.65
N TRP A 178 3.68 -9.94 8.86
CA TRP A 178 2.61 -10.55 9.64
C TRP A 178 2.04 -11.80 8.96
N VAL A 179 1.72 -11.72 7.66
CA VAL A 179 1.22 -12.87 6.88
C VAL A 179 2.23 -14.01 6.88
N HIS A 180 3.51 -13.71 6.65
CA HIS A 180 4.57 -14.72 6.70
C HIS A 180 4.66 -15.39 8.08
N GLN A 181 4.62 -14.62 9.16
CA GLN A 181 4.65 -15.14 10.53
C GLN A 181 3.46 -16.05 10.84
N HIS A 182 2.26 -15.73 10.32
CA HIS A 182 1.02 -16.46 10.57
C HIS A 182 0.62 -17.41 9.44
N ALA A 183 1.55 -17.74 8.53
CA ALA A 183 1.26 -18.55 7.35
C ALA A 183 0.61 -19.91 7.69
N GLU A 184 1.05 -20.56 8.78
CA GLU A 184 0.42 -21.81 9.24
C GLU A 184 -1.06 -21.60 9.59
N GLU A 185 -1.39 -20.62 10.45
CA GLU A 185 -2.78 -20.28 10.82
C GLU A 185 -3.68 -20.04 9.59
N LEU A 186 -3.09 -19.45 8.55
CA LEU A 186 -3.78 -19.10 7.30
C LEU A 186 -3.77 -20.21 6.24
N GLY A 187 -3.05 -21.32 6.45
CA GLY A 187 -2.85 -22.36 5.44
C GLY A 187 -2.01 -21.93 4.24
N ILE A 188 -1.11 -20.96 4.43
CA ILE A 188 -0.29 -20.37 3.37
C ILE A 188 1.07 -21.06 3.25
N ASP A 189 1.55 -21.23 2.02
CA ASP A 189 2.94 -21.55 1.70
C ASP A 189 3.81 -20.29 1.77
N ARG A 190 4.77 -20.27 2.71
CA ARG A 190 5.70 -19.14 2.91
C ARG A 190 6.59 -18.88 1.68
N GLU A 191 6.79 -19.87 0.82
CA GLU A 191 7.61 -19.73 -0.39
C GLU A 191 6.81 -19.23 -1.60
N LYS A 192 5.50 -19.07 -1.48
CA LYS A 192 4.59 -18.68 -2.58
C LYS A 192 3.84 -17.39 -2.28
N ILE A 193 4.59 -16.35 -1.90
CA ILE A 193 4.05 -15.01 -1.63
C ILE A 193 4.18 -14.14 -2.89
N ALA A 194 3.07 -13.58 -3.37
CA ALA A 194 3.06 -12.57 -4.42
C ALA A 194 2.48 -11.25 -3.92
N LEU A 195 2.88 -10.15 -4.55
CA LEU A 195 2.26 -8.84 -4.33
C LEU A 195 1.50 -8.43 -5.59
N SER A 196 0.34 -7.81 -5.42
CA SER A 196 -0.43 -7.18 -6.49
C SER A 196 -0.91 -5.81 -6.06
N GLY A 197 -1.26 -4.95 -7.01
CA GLY A 197 -1.95 -3.72 -6.69
C GLY A 197 -2.20 -2.82 -7.88
N PHE A 198 -3.09 -1.84 -7.70
CA PHE A 198 -3.63 -1.02 -8.77
C PHE A 198 -3.28 0.47 -8.59
N SER A 199 -2.82 1.16 -9.62
CA SER A 199 -2.47 2.59 -9.55
C SER A 199 -1.42 2.88 -8.47
N SER A 200 -1.73 3.67 -7.43
CA SER A 200 -0.88 3.83 -6.24
C SER A 200 -0.60 2.50 -5.53
N GLY A 201 -1.54 1.55 -5.55
CA GLY A 201 -1.31 0.20 -5.09
C GLY A 201 -0.35 -0.59 -5.99
N GLY A 202 -0.32 -0.28 -7.28
CA GLY A 202 0.68 -0.81 -8.23
C GLY A 202 2.07 -0.23 -7.95
N ASN A 203 2.15 1.03 -7.54
CA ASN A 203 3.38 1.60 -6.96
C ASN A 203 3.78 0.84 -5.69
N MET A 204 2.84 0.66 -4.73
CA MET A 204 3.09 -0.08 -3.49
C MET A 204 3.56 -1.51 -3.74
N CYS A 205 2.99 -2.22 -4.71
CA CYS A 205 3.43 -3.55 -5.11
C CYS A 205 4.95 -3.62 -5.33
N ILE A 206 5.54 -2.57 -5.92
CA ILE A 206 6.98 -2.48 -6.18
C ILE A 206 7.73 -1.87 -4.99
N THR A 207 7.25 -0.75 -4.44
CA THR A 207 7.96 -0.01 -3.39
C THR A 207 7.97 -0.75 -2.05
N VAL A 208 6.92 -1.51 -1.74
CA VAL A 208 6.88 -2.40 -0.57
C VAL A 208 7.88 -3.54 -0.72
N ALA A 209 8.05 -4.13 -1.92
CA ALA A 209 9.06 -5.15 -2.16
C ALA A 209 10.48 -4.60 -1.94
N LEU A 210 10.77 -3.42 -2.49
CA LEU A 210 12.06 -2.75 -2.29
C LEU A 210 12.30 -2.40 -0.80
N ARG A 211 11.27 -1.91 -0.11
CA ARG A 211 11.36 -1.56 1.31
C ARG A 211 11.54 -2.79 2.19
N LEU A 212 10.86 -3.89 1.90
CA LEU A 212 11.07 -5.17 2.57
C LEU A 212 12.52 -5.63 2.39
N TRP A 213 13.06 -5.57 1.18
CA TRP A 213 14.45 -5.95 0.93
C TRP A 213 15.44 -5.09 1.73
N ASP A 214 15.20 -3.78 1.83
CA ASP A 214 16.00 -2.86 2.66
C ASP A 214 15.91 -3.19 4.16
N GLU A 215 14.72 -3.50 4.68
CA GLU A 215 14.56 -3.93 6.07
C GLU A 215 15.31 -5.25 6.37
N LEU A 216 15.32 -6.19 5.43
CA LEU A 216 15.96 -7.49 5.59
C LEU A 216 17.48 -7.45 5.40
N ASN A 217 17.99 -6.63 4.48
CA ASN A 217 19.38 -6.68 4.04
C ASN A 217 20.18 -5.40 4.32
N GLY A 218 19.51 -4.31 4.65
CA GLY A 218 20.10 -2.99 4.76
C GLY A 218 20.48 -2.42 3.39
N PHE A 219 19.66 -1.52 2.85
CA PHE A 219 20.07 -0.67 1.75
C PHE A 219 20.85 0.52 2.31
N ALA A 220 22.17 0.50 2.15
CA ALA A 220 23.04 1.62 2.50
C ALA A 220 22.75 2.78 1.53
N ARG A 221 21.93 3.74 1.96
CA ARG A 221 21.97 5.09 1.42
C ARG A 221 23.34 5.65 1.79
N ASP A 222 24.08 6.21 0.82
CA ASP A 222 25.29 6.97 1.14
C ASP A 222 25.00 7.85 2.36
N SER A 223 25.88 7.73 3.36
CA SER A 223 25.68 8.12 4.75
C SER A 223 25.18 9.56 4.92
N GLU A 224 23.87 9.72 5.10
CA GLU A 224 23.29 10.79 5.92
C GLU A 224 22.43 10.11 6.98
N SER A 225 23.07 9.86 8.13
CA SER A 225 22.51 9.58 9.46
C SER A 225 21.08 9.02 9.50
N ARG A 226 20.95 7.69 9.69
CA ARG A 226 19.72 7.09 10.24
C ARG A 226 19.40 7.81 11.56
N PRO A 227 18.33 8.63 11.67
CA PRO A 227 17.98 9.23 12.94
C PRO A 227 17.43 8.14 13.85
N ASN A 228 17.87 8.12 15.10
CA ASN A 228 17.34 7.16 16.06
C ASN A 228 15.84 7.40 16.32
N SER A 229 15.15 6.42 16.90
CA SER A 229 13.71 6.44 17.18
C SER A 229 13.24 7.71 17.91
N ARG A 230 14.10 8.29 18.76
CA ARG A 230 13.85 9.56 19.46
C ARG A 230 13.78 10.76 18.51
N GLN A 231 14.70 10.85 17.55
CA GLN A 231 14.71 11.89 16.53
C GLN A 231 13.53 11.77 15.54
N ARG A 232 13.02 10.56 15.30
CA ARG A 232 11.78 10.34 14.51
C ARG A 232 10.55 10.91 15.23
N ALA A 233 10.41 10.63 16.53
CA ALA A 233 9.29 11.12 17.34
C ALA A 233 9.35 12.65 17.52
N GLU A 234 10.51 13.22 17.82
CA GLU A 234 10.67 14.68 18.00
C GLU A 234 10.41 15.46 16.70
N ARG A 235 10.82 14.94 15.53
CA ARG A 235 10.49 15.57 14.23
C ARG A 235 9.00 15.47 13.87
N ALA A 236 8.33 14.38 14.25
CA ALA A 236 6.89 14.20 14.02
C ALA A 236 6.04 15.12 14.91
N LEU A 237 6.55 15.51 16.09
CA LEU A 237 5.85 16.39 17.03
C LEU A 237 6.12 17.89 16.82
N HIS A 238 7.30 18.30 16.34
CA HIS A 238 7.73 19.70 16.41
C HIS A 238 7.97 20.44 15.08
N GLY A 239 7.65 19.88 13.91
CA GLY A 239 7.62 20.61 12.64
C GLY A 239 8.83 21.53 12.39
N ALA A 240 9.94 20.95 11.92
CA ALA A 240 11.20 21.60 11.51
C ALA A 240 11.31 23.13 11.75
N ALA A 241 11.70 23.55 12.96
CA ALA A 241 12.23 24.89 13.20
C ALA A 241 13.69 24.97 12.72
N THR A 242 13.91 25.76 11.66
CA THR A 242 15.13 26.48 11.25
C THR A 242 16.49 25.97 11.74
N MET A 243 17.31 25.43 10.84
CA MET A 243 18.76 25.42 11.02
C MET A 243 19.33 26.80 10.65
N ARG A 244 19.88 27.51 11.63
CA ARG A 244 20.87 28.56 11.39
C ARG A 244 22.22 27.90 11.14
N GLU A 245 22.87 28.30 10.07
CA GLU A 245 24.27 28.03 9.77
C GLU A 245 25.15 28.57 10.91
N SER A 246 26.13 27.77 11.33
CA SER A 246 27.25 28.25 12.12
C SER A 246 28.53 27.68 11.53
N ASP A 247 29.11 28.42 10.60
CA ASP A 247 30.49 28.27 10.20
C ASP A 247 31.40 28.75 11.33
N SER A 248 32.34 27.88 11.70
CA SER A 248 33.40 28.14 12.67
C SER A 248 34.68 28.45 11.89
N SER A 249 35.11 29.71 11.88
CA SER A 249 36.50 30.10 11.61
C SER A 249 36.89 31.23 12.56
N GLY A 250 37.98 31.01 13.31
CA GLY A 250 38.40 31.89 14.41
C GLY A 250 39.34 33.05 14.02
N SER A 251 39.72 33.79 15.08
CA SER A 251 40.77 34.83 15.15
C SER A 251 40.37 36.19 14.54
N THR A 252 40.54 37.40 15.12
CA THR A 252 41.40 37.93 16.20
C THR A 252 40.91 39.37 16.56
N LYS A 253 41.01 39.79 17.85
CA LYS A 253 41.17 41.15 18.47
C LYS A 253 40.64 42.42 17.72
N VAL A 254 39.89 43.38 18.30
CA VAL A 254 40.23 44.49 19.26
C VAL A 254 38.94 45.40 19.43
N PRO A 255 38.63 46.03 20.60
CA PRO A 255 37.56 47.06 20.81
C PRO A 255 38.15 48.51 20.75
N PRO A 256 37.42 49.67 20.83
CA PRO A 256 36.17 49.94 21.58
C PRO A 256 35.23 51.09 21.06
N GLU A 257 34.27 51.47 21.92
CA GLU A 257 33.77 52.83 22.26
C GLU A 257 32.45 53.44 21.70
N GLY A 258 31.63 53.93 22.67
CA GLY A 258 30.62 55.01 22.59
C GLY A 258 29.22 54.65 22.09
N ALA A 259 28.08 55.15 22.57
CA ALA A 259 27.67 55.94 23.74
C ALA A 259 26.12 55.92 23.76
N HIS A 260 25.56 55.90 24.98
CA HIS A 260 24.21 56.26 25.45
C HIS A 260 23.08 56.67 24.47
N ILE A 261 21.85 56.22 24.75
CA ILE A 261 20.70 57.07 25.14
C ILE A 261 19.59 56.21 25.78
N ASP A 262 18.95 56.83 26.77
CA ASP A 262 17.99 56.34 27.76
C ASP A 262 16.51 56.35 27.32
N VAL A 263 15.76 55.40 27.90
CA VAL A 263 14.37 55.47 28.45
C VAL A 263 13.18 55.65 27.48
N ILE A 264 12.21 54.72 27.57
CA ILE A 264 10.81 54.92 28.04
C ILE A 264 10.10 53.54 28.03
N ARG A 265 9.49 53.14 29.16
CA ARG A 265 8.32 52.23 29.23
C ARG A 265 7.09 53.05 29.61
N PRO A 266 5.90 52.67 29.15
CA PRO A 266 4.85 52.38 30.13
C PRO A 266 3.97 51.16 29.77
N ASP A 267 3.85 50.27 30.74
CA ASP A 267 2.65 49.68 31.38
C ASP A 267 1.44 49.17 30.56
N GLU A 268 1.18 47.87 30.83
CA GLU A 268 -0.09 47.20 31.19
C GLU A 268 -1.25 47.03 30.17
N ALA A 269 -1.48 45.76 29.81
CA ALA A 269 -2.79 45.19 29.49
C ALA A 269 -2.85 43.71 29.97
N PRO A 270 -4.03 43.17 30.33
CA PRO A 270 -4.19 42.25 31.46
C PRO A 270 -4.11 40.75 31.13
N ALA A 271 -3.85 39.97 32.18
CA ALA A 271 -3.79 38.52 32.21
C ALA A 271 -5.17 37.84 31.99
N ILE A 272 -5.17 36.74 31.23
CA ILE A 272 -6.28 35.78 31.15
C ILE A 272 -5.76 34.40 31.54
N ASP A 273 -6.48 33.78 32.48
CA ASP A 273 -6.26 32.49 33.14
C ASP A 273 -5.91 31.31 32.20
N THR A 274 -4.84 30.59 32.55
CA THR A 274 -4.61 29.20 32.12
C THR A 274 -5.15 28.22 33.18
N PRO A 275 -5.99 27.23 32.83
CA PRO A 275 -6.42 26.18 33.75
C PRO A 275 -5.33 25.09 33.95
N PRO A 276 -5.44 24.23 35.00
CA PRO A 276 -4.30 23.57 35.63
C PRO A 276 -3.85 22.27 34.96
N ASN A 277 -2.55 22.19 34.72
CA ASN A 277 -1.64 21.04 34.75
C ASN A 277 -2.24 19.62 34.94
N GLU A 278 -2.69 18.98 33.86
CA GLU A 278 -2.70 17.51 33.78
C GLU A 278 -1.26 17.04 33.54
N ARG A 279 -0.64 16.45 34.57
CA ARG A 279 0.64 15.76 34.44
C ARG A 279 0.50 14.59 33.45
N ALA A 280 0.88 14.83 32.20
CA ALA A 280 1.22 13.75 31.27
C ALA A 280 2.37 12.93 31.88
N VAL A 281 2.06 11.69 32.26
CA VAL A 281 3.06 10.72 32.73
C VAL A 281 4.03 10.47 31.58
N ARG A 282 5.22 11.07 31.67
CA ARG A 282 6.33 10.77 30.75
C ARG A 282 6.73 9.31 31.01
N PRO A 283 6.76 8.44 29.99
CA PRO A 283 7.25 7.08 30.16
C PRO A 283 8.68 7.13 30.70
N SER A 284 8.97 6.27 31.68
CA SER A 284 10.29 6.24 32.31
C SER A 284 11.38 5.90 31.28
N ASN A 285 12.59 6.40 31.50
CA ASN A 285 13.76 6.05 30.68
C ASN A 285 14.01 4.53 30.59
N GLN A 286 13.44 3.75 31.51
CA GLN A 286 13.49 2.29 31.51
C GLN A 286 12.51 1.69 30.49
N MET A 287 11.27 2.18 30.38
CA MET A 287 10.33 1.75 29.34
C MET A 287 10.79 2.15 27.93
N ILE A 288 11.46 3.29 27.79
CA ILE A 288 12.05 3.74 26.52
C ILE A 288 13.26 2.86 26.14
N LYS A 289 14.08 2.45 27.13
CA LYS A 289 15.18 1.50 26.91
C LYS A 289 14.66 0.11 26.57
N GLU A 290 13.59 -0.36 27.21
CA GLU A 290 12.96 -1.65 26.89
C GLU A 290 12.33 -1.63 25.49
N ALA A 291 11.63 -0.55 25.10
CA ALA A 291 11.11 -0.40 23.75
C ALA A 291 12.21 -0.28 22.67
N SER A 292 13.29 0.46 22.93
CA SER A 292 14.45 0.53 22.01
C SER A 292 15.26 -0.77 21.96
N ALA A 293 15.38 -1.50 23.06
CA ALA A 293 16.02 -2.82 23.09
C ALA A 293 15.20 -3.87 22.34
N THR A 294 13.87 -3.73 22.30
CA THR A 294 12.97 -4.63 21.57
C THR A 294 13.10 -4.47 20.04
N VAL A 295 13.49 -3.29 19.55
CA VAL A 295 13.62 -3.00 18.11
C VAL A 295 14.99 -3.43 17.55
N GLN A 296 16.05 -3.40 18.35
CA GLN A 296 17.41 -3.71 17.87
C GLN A 296 17.76 -5.21 17.79
N ASN A 297 16.84 -6.11 18.15
CA ASN A 297 17.11 -7.54 18.14
C ASN A 297 15.94 -8.40 17.61
N ARG A 298 15.09 -7.83 16.74
CA ARG A 298 14.07 -8.62 16.06
C ARG A 298 14.73 -9.30 14.86
N ALA A 299 15.07 -10.58 15.00
CA ALA A 299 15.41 -11.41 13.85
C ALA A 299 14.20 -11.38 12.89
N LEU A 300 14.31 -10.61 11.81
CA LEU A 300 13.27 -10.58 10.79
C LEU A 300 13.28 -11.92 10.03
N PRO A 301 12.10 -12.47 9.69
CA PRO A 301 12.04 -13.70 8.91
C PRO A 301 12.67 -13.53 7.52
N ASP A 302 13.29 -14.58 6.98
CA ASP A 302 13.70 -14.63 5.56
C ASP A 302 12.43 -14.71 4.70
N VAL A 303 11.92 -13.57 4.24
CA VAL A 303 10.74 -13.51 3.39
C VAL A 303 11.16 -13.45 1.93
N ARG A 304 10.65 -14.40 1.13
CA ARG A 304 10.88 -14.43 -0.32
C ARG A 304 9.59 -14.15 -1.08
N LEU A 305 9.64 -13.11 -1.91
CA LEU A 305 8.57 -12.82 -2.85
C LEU A 305 8.78 -13.66 -4.11
N ARG A 306 7.72 -14.28 -4.60
CA ARG A 306 7.74 -15.10 -5.81
C ARG A 306 7.51 -14.27 -7.08
N MET A 307 6.58 -13.31 -7.03
CA MET A 307 6.29 -12.42 -8.15
C MET A 307 5.64 -11.09 -7.72
N LEU A 308 5.66 -10.10 -8.62
CA LEU A 308 4.92 -8.84 -8.51
C LEU A 308 3.89 -8.71 -9.64
N ILE A 309 2.73 -8.12 -9.33
CA ILE A 309 1.62 -7.93 -10.28
C ILE A 309 1.14 -6.46 -10.22
N PRO A 310 1.94 -5.49 -10.70
CA PRO A 310 1.55 -4.09 -10.72
C PRO A 310 0.60 -3.79 -11.88
N TRP A 311 -0.57 -3.24 -11.57
CA TRP A 311 -1.55 -2.75 -12.53
C TRP A 311 -1.43 -1.23 -12.66
N TYR A 312 -1.04 -0.77 -13.86
CA TYR A 312 -0.88 0.63 -14.26
C TYR A 312 -0.24 1.50 -13.16
N PRO A 313 0.96 1.10 -12.66
CA PRO A 313 1.58 1.71 -11.49
C PRO A 313 2.04 3.14 -11.77
N SER A 314 2.01 4.00 -10.75
CA SER A 314 2.81 5.24 -10.77
C SER A 314 4.27 4.92 -10.42
N LEU A 315 5.23 5.47 -11.17
CA LEU A 315 6.63 4.99 -11.11
C LEU A 315 7.68 6.10 -11.04
N ASP A 316 7.38 7.32 -11.48
CA ASP A 316 8.38 8.38 -11.56
C ASP A 316 7.83 9.73 -11.09
N TYR A 317 7.97 10.00 -9.79
CA TYR A 317 7.66 11.28 -9.17
C TYR A 317 8.69 12.38 -9.42
N THR A 318 9.83 12.08 -10.05
CA THR A 318 10.77 13.12 -10.45
C THR A 318 10.25 13.96 -11.62
N ARG A 319 9.28 13.43 -12.37
CA ARG A 319 8.56 14.12 -13.43
C ARG A 319 7.30 14.80 -12.90
N THR A 320 7.10 16.03 -13.34
CA THR A 320 5.90 16.83 -13.05
C THR A 320 4.65 16.19 -13.66
N ARG A 321 3.48 16.55 -13.11
CA ARG A 321 2.19 16.13 -13.70
C ARG A 321 2.02 16.63 -15.13
N ALA A 322 2.51 17.83 -15.46
CA ALA A 322 2.46 18.35 -16.82
C ALA A 322 3.27 17.48 -17.80
N GLU A 323 4.50 17.09 -17.43
CA GLU A 323 5.35 16.21 -18.25
C GLU A 323 4.77 14.81 -18.42
N ARG A 324 4.09 14.28 -17.41
CA ARG A 324 3.40 12.97 -17.52
C ARG A 324 2.14 13.08 -18.36
N ARG A 325 1.33 14.11 -18.15
CA ARG A 325 0.15 14.37 -18.99
C ARG A 325 0.55 14.55 -20.43
N ALA A 326 1.65 15.23 -20.73
CA ALA A 326 2.13 15.45 -22.09
C ALA A 326 2.27 14.17 -22.92
N THR A 327 2.58 13.03 -22.29
CA THR A 327 2.76 11.73 -22.97
C THR A 327 1.46 10.98 -23.26
N ASN A 328 0.34 11.34 -22.61
CA ASN A 328 -0.94 10.69 -22.86
C ASN A 328 -1.50 11.08 -24.24
N ILE A 329 -1.87 10.09 -25.05
CA ILE A 329 -2.47 10.30 -26.37
C ILE A 329 -3.95 10.71 -26.31
N ARG A 330 -4.64 10.50 -25.18
CA ARG A 330 -6.06 10.85 -24.97
C ARG A 330 -6.23 11.80 -23.80
N LYS A 331 -5.98 13.09 -24.04
CA LYS A 331 -6.11 14.16 -23.04
C LYS A 331 -7.50 14.25 -22.39
N ASP A 332 -8.53 13.89 -23.16
CA ASP A 332 -9.93 13.91 -22.74
C ASP A 332 -10.28 12.79 -21.74
N GLN A 333 -9.43 11.78 -21.59
CA GLN A 333 -9.63 10.66 -20.66
C GLN A 333 -8.60 10.66 -19.51
N GLU A 334 -7.85 11.75 -19.36
CA GLU A 334 -6.91 11.87 -18.26
C GLU A 334 -7.61 11.92 -16.90
N LEU A 335 -6.91 11.41 -15.89
CA LEU A 335 -7.33 11.62 -14.51
C LEU A 335 -7.41 13.14 -14.22
N PRO A 336 -8.53 13.67 -13.71
CA PRO A 336 -8.68 15.10 -13.48
C PRO A 336 -7.62 15.69 -12.54
N ALA A 337 -7.18 16.92 -12.80
CA ALA A 337 -6.15 17.62 -12.02
C ALA A 337 -6.48 17.69 -10.53
N VAL A 338 -7.76 17.93 -10.19
CA VAL A 338 -8.25 17.96 -8.80
C VAL A 338 -7.87 16.71 -7.99
N PHE A 339 -7.84 15.53 -8.61
CA PHE A 339 -7.43 14.30 -7.93
C PHE A 339 -5.91 14.19 -7.85
N THR A 340 -5.19 14.47 -8.94
CA THR A 340 -3.73 14.38 -8.92
C THR A 340 -3.11 15.36 -7.94
N ASP A 341 -3.66 16.56 -7.84
CA ASP A 341 -3.20 17.61 -6.93
C ASP A 341 -3.49 17.22 -5.48
N LEU A 342 -4.70 16.71 -5.19
CA LEU A 342 -5.02 16.17 -3.87
C LEU A 342 -4.06 15.05 -3.46
N PHE A 343 -3.77 14.11 -4.36
CA PHE A 343 -2.89 12.97 -4.07
C PHE A 343 -1.47 13.43 -3.76
N ASP A 344 -0.89 14.25 -4.62
CA ASP A 344 0.49 14.67 -4.46
C ASP A 344 0.66 15.56 -3.22
N GLN A 345 -0.26 16.50 -2.99
CA GLN A 345 -0.23 17.37 -1.79
C GLN A 345 -0.47 16.61 -0.49
N SER A 346 -1.28 15.55 -0.52
CA SER A 346 -1.55 14.72 0.66
C SER A 346 -0.38 13.80 0.99
N TYR A 347 0.14 13.12 -0.03
CA TYR A 347 1.10 12.02 0.14
C TYR A 347 2.56 12.49 0.25
N LEU A 348 2.98 13.47 -0.57
CA LEU A 348 4.34 13.98 -0.61
C LEU A 348 4.53 15.07 0.46
N HIS A 349 4.43 14.68 1.73
CA HIS A 349 4.44 15.61 2.86
C HIS A 349 5.43 15.18 3.96
N PRO A 350 6.21 16.12 4.55
CA PRO A 350 6.33 17.53 4.18
C PRO A 350 7.03 17.75 2.82
N PRO A 351 6.50 18.63 1.94
CA PRO A 351 6.91 18.70 0.53
C PRO A 351 8.41 18.98 0.32
N ASP A 352 9.02 19.80 1.18
CA ASP A 352 10.45 20.13 1.07
C ASP A 352 11.39 19.05 1.62
N THR A 353 10.84 18.06 2.31
CA THR A 353 11.63 16.99 2.97
C THR A 353 11.57 15.67 2.23
N VAL A 354 10.61 15.52 1.31
CA VAL A 354 10.41 14.30 0.55
C VAL A 354 11.31 14.29 -0.68
N SER A 355 12.21 13.30 -0.73
CA SER A 355 13.08 13.04 -1.89
C SER A 355 12.24 12.34 -2.97
N LEU A 356 11.92 13.03 -4.06
CA LEU A 356 11.10 12.45 -5.13
C LEU A 356 11.77 11.30 -5.88
N ASP A 357 13.09 11.27 -5.88
CA ASP A 357 13.91 10.17 -6.40
C ASP A 357 14.02 8.98 -5.42
N SER A 358 13.36 9.05 -4.26
CA SER A 358 13.30 7.93 -3.31
C SER A 358 12.82 6.66 -4.02
N PRO A 359 13.49 5.51 -3.89
CA PRO A 359 13.04 4.26 -4.52
C PRO A 359 11.69 3.78 -3.97
N TYR A 360 11.26 4.30 -2.82
CA TYR A 360 9.97 4.00 -2.19
C TYR A 360 8.85 4.96 -2.64
N ILE A 361 9.15 5.88 -3.56
CA ILE A 361 8.20 6.78 -4.23
C ILE A 361 8.27 6.58 -5.73
N SER A 362 9.49 6.63 -6.28
CA SER A 362 9.79 6.55 -7.71
C SER A 362 10.64 5.33 -8.04
N PRO A 363 10.09 4.12 -7.95
CA PRO A 363 10.84 2.90 -8.29
C PRO A 363 11.32 2.91 -9.76
N GLY A 364 10.66 3.68 -10.63
CA GLY A 364 11.02 3.92 -12.02
C GLY A 364 12.39 4.58 -12.23
N VAL A 365 12.97 5.20 -11.19
CA VAL A 365 14.33 5.76 -11.18
C VAL A 365 15.22 5.18 -10.08
N ALA A 366 14.78 4.12 -9.40
CA ALA A 366 15.57 3.46 -8.37
C ALA A 366 16.90 2.90 -8.93
N PRO A 367 17.97 2.80 -8.11
CA PRO A 367 19.25 2.24 -8.55
C PRO A 367 19.12 0.84 -9.14
N THR A 368 19.85 0.58 -10.24
CA THR A 368 19.85 -0.70 -10.96
C THR A 368 20.12 -1.89 -10.04
N SER A 369 21.08 -1.76 -9.11
CA SER A 369 21.41 -2.82 -8.13
C SER A 369 20.25 -3.11 -7.18
N LEU A 370 19.52 -2.10 -6.74
CA LEU A 370 18.36 -2.27 -5.87
C LEU A 370 17.21 -2.95 -6.61
N LEU A 371 16.95 -2.58 -7.86
CA LEU A 371 15.94 -3.27 -8.68
C LEU A 371 16.32 -4.72 -8.98
N LYS A 372 17.61 -4.98 -9.25
CA LYS A 372 18.15 -6.32 -9.49
C LYS A 372 18.01 -7.23 -8.27
N ASN A 373 18.33 -6.72 -7.09
CA ASN A 373 18.40 -7.56 -5.89
C ASN A 373 17.12 -7.55 -5.06
N GLY A 374 16.38 -6.43 -5.06
CA GLY A 374 15.22 -6.21 -4.20
C GLY A 374 13.88 -6.62 -4.79
N LEU A 375 13.79 -6.81 -6.12
CA LEU A 375 12.58 -7.32 -6.77
C LEU A 375 12.69 -8.82 -7.02
N PRO A 376 11.59 -9.59 -6.97
CA PRO A 376 11.60 -10.98 -7.39
C PRO A 376 11.93 -11.11 -8.88
N HIS A 377 12.27 -12.32 -9.32
CA HIS A 377 12.64 -12.59 -10.71
C HIS A 377 11.46 -12.38 -11.67
N ASP A 378 10.26 -12.80 -11.28
CA ASP A 378 9.07 -12.80 -12.14
C ASP A 378 8.14 -11.63 -11.82
N ILE A 379 7.69 -10.93 -12.87
CA ILE A 379 6.80 -9.75 -12.76
C ILE A 379 5.73 -9.86 -13.85
N ILE A 380 4.46 -9.61 -13.51
CA ILE A 380 3.34 -9.52 -14.46
C ILE A 380 2.81 -8.08 -14.44
N MET A 381 3.22 -7.28 -15.42
CA MET A 381 2.99 -5.83 -15.40
C MET A 381 1.94 -5.42 -16.43
N HIS A 382 0.97 -4.62 -16.00
CA HIS A 382 -0.08 -4.09 -16.86
C HIS A 382 0.02 -2.56 -16.96
N THR A 383 -0.29 -2.01 -18.13
CA THR A 383 -0.39 -0.55 -18.36
C THR A 383 -1.60 -0.24 -19.24
N CYS A 384 -2.04 1.01 -19.26
CA CYS A 384 -3.22 1.45 -19.99
C CYS A 384 -2.82 2.39 -21.13
N GLU A 385 -3.43 2.23 -22.32
CA GLU A 385 -3.07 3.02 -23.50
C GLU A 385 -3.39 4.52 -23.36
N TYR A 386 -4.48 4.88 -22.66
CA TYR A 386 -4.94 6.26 -22.50
C TYR A 386 -4.56 6.85 -21.15
N ASP A 387 -3.40 6.45 -20.62
CA ASP A 387 -2.93 6.82 -19.29
C ASP A 387 -1.64 7.65 -19.35
N MET A 388 -1.58 8.72 -18.57
CA MET A 388 -0.38 9.53 -18.37
C MET A 388 0.78 8.75 -17.72
N LEU A 389 0.50 7.59 -17.13
CA LEU A 389 1.50 6.71 -16.51
C LEU A 389 2.05 5.66 -17.50
N LEU A 390 1.51 5.57 -18.72
CA LEU A 390 1.94 4.57 -19.71
C LEU A 390 3.44 4.64 -20.01
N ASP A 391 3.90 5.85 -20.32
CA ASP A 391 5.27 6.11 -20.76
C ASP A 391 6.29 5.78 -19.65
N GLU A 392 6.01 6.10 -18.39
CA GLU A 392 6.85 5.64 -17.26
C GLU A 392 6.76 4.13 -17.02
N GLY A 393 5.59 3.53 -17.26
CA GLY A 393 5.41 2.08 -17.23
C GLY A 393 6.25 1.34 -18.26
N GLN A 394 6.29 1.83 -19.50
CA GLN A 394 7.07 1.25 -20.59
C GLN A 394 8.57 1.35 -20.33
N ARG A 395 9.06 2.53 -19.93
CA ARG A 395 10.48 2.69 -19.56
C ARG A 395 10.88 1.78 -18.41
N PHE A 396 10.03 1.63 -17.40
CA PHE A 396 10.34 0.74 -16.27
C PHE A 396 10.38 -0.73 -16.70
N HIS A 397 9.44 -1.17 -17.54
CA HIS A 397 9.48 -2.49 -18.15
C HIS A 397 10.81 -2.74 -18.90
N GLU A 398 11.22 -1.80 -19.77
CA GLU A 398 12.48 -1.88 -20.52
C GLU A 398 13.70 -1.97 -19.58
N ARG A 399 13.72 -1.18 -18.51
CA ARG A 399 14.77 -1.26 -17.48
C ARG A 399 14.81 -2.65 -16.85
N LEU A 400 13.67 -3.19 -16.43
CA LEU A 400 13.58 -4.48 -15.73
C LEU A 400 14.11 -5.64 -16.58
N ILE A 401 13.81 -5.68 -17.88
CA ILE A 401 14.26 -6.74 -18.79
C ILE A 401 15.69 -6.53 -19.31
N SER A 402 16.29 -5.36 -19.07
CA SER A 402 17.65 -5.08 -19.54
C SER A 402 18.66 -6.09 -18.99
N PRO A 403 19.76 -6.38 -19.71
CA PRO A 403 20.80 -7.31 -19.23
C PRO A 403 21.40 -6.95 -17.86
N GLU A 404 21.35 -5.66 -17.47
CA GLU A 404 21.85 -5.20 -16.18
C GLU A 404 21.00 -5.72 -15.01
N ILE A 405 19.67 -5.72 -15.17
CA ILE A 405 18.70 -6.16 -14.14
C ILE A 405 18.26 -7.61 -14.35
N GLY A 406 17.84 -7.97 -15.56
CA GLY A 406 17.53 -9.35 -15.96
C GLY A 406 16.28 -9.95 -15.30
N LYS A 407 15.18 -9.20 -15.15
CA LYS A 407 13.90 -9.75 -14.69
C LYS A 407 13.12 -10.38 -15.84
N ASN A 408 12.32 -11.38 -15.52
CA ASN A 408 11.32 -11.93 -16.41
C ASN A 408 10.01 -11.13 -16.24
N VAL A 409 9.64 -10.35 -17.26
CA VAL A 409 8.44 -9.51 -17.21
C VAL A 409 7.42 -9.95 -18.26
N VAL A 410 6.28 -10.45 -17.80
CA VAL A 410 5.08 -10.62 -18.63
C VAL A 410 4.39 -9.25 -18.71
N TYR A 411 4.64 -8.52 -19.79
CA TYR A 411 4.12 -7.17 -19.99
C TYR A 411 2.85 -7.14 -20.84
N LYS A 412 1.83 -6.41 -20.38
CA LYS A 412 0.57 -6.21 -21.11
C LYS A 412 0.17 -4.74 -21.16
N LEU A 413 0.12 -4.22 -22.38
CA LEU A 413 -0.60 -2.98 -22.68
C LEU A 413 -2.09 -3.28 -22.90
N VAL A 414 -2.95 -2.69 -22.07
CA VAL A 414 -4.40 -2.71 -22.25
C VAL A 414 -4.78 -1.57 -23.18
N LYS A 415 -5.24 -1.92 -24.38
CA LYS A 415 -5.58 -0.96 -25.44
C LYS A 415 -6.95 -0.35 -25.21
N GLY A 416 -7.11 0.91 -25.60
CA GLY A 416 -8.41 1.59 -25.64
C GLY A 416 -8.96 2.04 -24.29
N VAL A 417 -8.17 1.99 -23.22
CA VAL A 417 -8.67 2.21 -21.86
C VAL A 417 -7.91 3.31 -21.10
N PRO A 418 -8.61 4.10 -20.26
CA PRO A 418 -7.99 5.09 -19.38
C PRO A 418 -7.40 4.47 -18.12
N HIS A 419 -6.79 5.32 -17.29
CA HIS A 419 -6.40 4.95 -15.94
C HIS A 419 -7.61 4.48 -15.12
N GLY A 420 -7.45 3.38 -14.35
CA GLY A 420 -8.52 2.87 -13.47
C GLY A 420 -9.76 2.33 -14.21
N TRP A 421 -9.62 1.93 -15.47
CA TRP A 421 -10.71 1.43 -16.33
C TRP A 421 -11.51 0.25 -15.74
N ASP A 422 -10.87 -0.60 -14.94
CA ASP A 422 -11.47 -1.74 -14.24
C ASP A 422 -12.27 -1.34 -12.99
N LYS A 423 -12.25 -0.06 -12.62
CA LYS A 423 -12.98 0.52 -11.48
C LYS A 423 -14.21 1.33 -11.88
N ALA A 424 -14.57 1.35 -13.17
CA ALA A 424 -15.63 2.21 -13.65
C ALA A 424 -16.96 1.90 -12.91
N PRO A 425 -17.62 2.92 -12.32
CA PRO A 425 -18.75 2.71 -11.42
C PRO A 425 -20.07 2.42 -12.15
N ASN A 426 -20.05 2.12 -13.46
CA ASN A 426 -21.28 1.99 -14.24
C ASN A 426 -22.00 0.67 -13.89
N PRO A 427 -23.12 0.72 -13.14
CA PRO A 427 -23.81 -0.48 -12.70
C PRO A 427 -24.61 -1.15 -13.83
N LEU A 428 -24.77 -0.48 -14.97
CA LEU A 428 -25.56 -0.93 -16.11
C LEU A 428 -24.69 -1.52 -17.24
N LYS A 429 -23.40 -1.19 -17.28
CA LYS A 429 -22.44 -1.73 -18.26
C LYS A 429 -21.08 -1.94 -17.57
N PRO A 430 -20.74 -3.18 -17.17
CA PRO A 430 -19.38 -3.47 -16.72
C PRO A 430 -18.39 -3.08 -17.82
N THR A 431 -17.21 -2.58 -17.44
CA THR A 431 -16.17 -2.26 -18.43
C THR A 431 -15.80 -3.55 -19.19
N PRO A 432 -15.98 -3.59 -20.53
CA PRO A 432 -15.63 -4.76 -21.31
C PRO A 432 -14.13 -5.07 -21.17
N GLY A 433 -13.75 -6.34 -21.15
CA GLY A 433 -12.34 -6.76 -21.15
C GLY A 433 -11.71 -6.97 -19.76
N VAL A 434 -12.34 -6.51 -18.67
CA VAL A 434 -11.73 -6.59 -17.31
C VAL A 434 -11.44 -8.03 -16.93
N ARG A 435 -12.44 -8.90 -17.09
CA ARG A 435 -12.33 -10.31 -16.70
C ARG A 435 -11.28 -11.02 -17.54
N GLU A 436 -11.21 -10.75 -18.83
CA GLU A 436 -10.24 -11.35 -19.75
C GLU A 436 -8.80 -11.02 -19.34
N HIS A 437 -8.54 -9.76 -18.95
CA HIS A 437 -7.24 -9.36 -18.43
C HIS A 437 -6.91 -10.01 -17.09
N TYR A 438 -7.88 -10.13 -16.19
CA TYR A 438 -7.68 -10.83 -14.91
C TYR A 438 -7.39 -12.32 -15.10
N LEU A 439 -8.14 -12.99 -15.98
CA LEU A 439 -7.94 -14.41 -16.29
C LEU A 439 -6.56 -14.66 -16.93
N ALA A 440 -6.15 -13.81 -17.87
CA ALA A 440 -4.82 -13.90 -18.48
C ALA A 440 -3.70 -13.75 -17.44
N CYS A 441 -3.87 -12.82 -16.49
CA CYS A 441 -2.96 -12.65 -15.37
C CYS A 441 -2.95 -13.89 -14.45
N CYS A 442 -4.12 -14.41 -14.06
CA CYS A 442 -4.23 -15.60 -13.22
C CYS A 442 -3.58 -16.82 -13.86
N LYS A 443 -3.70 -16.98 -15.19
CA LYS A 443 -2.98 -18.00 -15.93
C LYS A 443 -1.47 -17.85 -15.77
N ALA A 444 -0.92 -16.66 -16.01
CA ALA A 444 0.51 -16.41 -15.84
C ALA A 444 0.98 -16.62 -14.39
N MET A 445 0.15 -16.30 -13.39
CA MET A 445 0.44 -16.57 -11.98
C MET A 445 0.53 -18.07 -11.71
N ARG A 446 -0.41 -18.88 -12.21
CA ARG A 446 -0.36 -20.35 -12.08
C ARG A 446 0.91 -20.93 -12.71
N ASP A 447 1.29 -20.43 -13.88
CA ASP A 447 2.51 -20.86 -14.58
C ASP A 447 3.77 -20.59 -13.70
N ILE A 448 3.78 -19.55 -12.87
CA ILE A 448 4.91 -19.20 -11.98
C ILE A 448 4.83 -19.92 -10.61
N PHE A 449 3.64 -20.03 -10.01
CA PHE A 449 3.42 -20.70 -8.72
C PHE A 449 3.47 -22.24 -8.81
N GLY A 450 3.23 -22.78 -10.01
CA GLY A 450 3.04 -24.20 -10.25
C GLY A 450 1.66 -24.71 -9.76
N THR A 451 1.36 -25.97 -10.07
CA THR A 451 0.08 -26.62 -9.71
C THR A 451 -0.10 -26.67 -8.19
N PRO A 452 -1.27 -26.26 -7.65
CA PRO A 452 -1.57 -26.39 -6.22
C PRO A 452 -1.58 -27.86 -5.78
N PRO A 453 -1.22 -28.16 -4.52
CA PRO A 453 -1.34 -29.52 -3.99
C PRO A 453 -2.82 -29.98 -4.00
N GLY A 454 -3.11 -31.10 -4.67
CA GLY A 454 -4.45 -31.71 -4.66
C GLY A 454 -5.36 -31.35 -5.84
N VAL A 455 -4.96 -30.42 -6.71
CA VAL A 455 -5.66 -30.14 -7.98
C VAL A 455 -5.02 -30.99 -9.07
N THR A 456 -5.79 -31.87 -9.72
CA THR A 456 -5.26 -32.66 -10.85
C THR A 456 -5.20 -31.81 -12.12
N GLU A 457 -4.18 -31.97 -12.98
CA GLU A 457 -4.04 -31.21 -14.25
C GLU A 457 -5.30 -31.29 -15.14
N HIS A 458 -6.14 -32.30 -14.94
CA HIS A 458 -7.39 -32.48 -15.66
C HIS A 458 -8.48 -31.45 -15.30
N GLU A 459 -8.44 -30.87 -14.09
CA GLU A 459 -9.35 -29.81 -13.63
C GLU A 459 -8.92 -28.43 -14.14
N THR A 460 -7.62 -28.21 -14.37
CA THR A 460 -7.07 -26.97 -14.92
C THR A 460 -7.06 -26.93 -16.46
N ALA A 461 -7.17 -28.09 -17.12
CA ALA A 461 -7.22 -28.23 -18.58
C ALA A 461 -8.62 -27.97 -19.18
N GLN A 462 -9.68 -28.06 -18.38
CA GLN A 462 -10.97 -27.50 -18.77
C GLN A 462 -10.82 -25.97 -18.64
N GLY A 463 -10.85 -25.25 -19.76
CA GLY A 463 -10.77 -23.78 -19.78
C GLY A 463 -11.74 -23.10 -18.80
N PRO A 464 -11.61 -21.77 -18.59
CA PRO A 464 -12.19 -21.04 -17.45
C PRO A 464 -13.55 -21.60 -17.03
N SER A 465 -13.58 -22.23 -15.85
CA SER A 465 -14.77 -22.93 -15.36
C SER A 465 -15.98 -22.00 -15.46
N ALA A 466 -16.97 -22.46 -16.22
CA ALA A 466 -18.15 -21.67 -16.59
C ALA A 466 -19.14 -21.46 -15.45
N ALA A 467 -18.75 -21.63 -14.18
CA ALA A 467 -19.62 -21.30 -13.06
C ALA A 467 -18.87 -20.97 -11.76
N PRO A 468 -18.73 -19.68 -11.43
CA PRO A 468 -18.67 -19.20 -10.06
C PRO A 468 -20.00 -18.58 -9.62
N ARG A 469 -20.23 -18.56 -8.30
CA ARG A 469 -21.40 -18.09 -7.55
C ARG A 469 -22.32 -17.10 -8.30
N GLY A 470 -23.52 -17.56 -8.64
CA GLY A 470 -24.69 -16.71 -8.87
C GLY A 470 -24.98 -16.24 -10.31
N SER A 471 -24.57 -16.99 -11.34
CA SER A 471 -25.00 -16.72 -12.72
C SER A 471 -26.39 -17.33 -13.01
N THR A 472 -27.43 -16.50 -13.01
CA THR A 472 -28.64 -16.82 -13.79
C THR A 472 -28.29 -16.60 -15.26
N GLN A 473 -28.25 -17.68 -16.04
CA GLN A 473 -28.11 -17.61 -17.49
C GLN A 473 -29.20 -16.70 -18.06
N VAL A 474 -28.81 -15.66 -18.79
CA VAL A 474 -29.70 -15.06 -19.80
C VAL A 474 -29.10 -15.42 -21.15
N VAL A 475 -29.66 -16.48 -21.72
CA VAL A 475 -29.52 -16.82 -23.14
C VAL A 475 -30.35 -15.81 -23.93
N ARG A 476 -29.69 -14.90 -24.66
CA ARG A 476 -29.92 -14.59 -26.08
C ARG A 476 -29.09 -13.41 -26.54
#